data_AF-A0A1V3TYG6-F1
#
_entry.id   AF-A0A1V3TYG6-F1
#
_cell.length_a   1.000
_cell.length_b   1.000
_cell.length_c   1.000
_cell.angle_alpha   90.00
_cell.angle_beta   90.00
_cell.angle_gamma   90.00
#
_symmetry.space_group_name_H-M   'P 1'
#
loop_
_entity.id
_entity.type
_entity.pdbx_description
1 polymer ?
#
loop_
_entity_poly.entity_id
_entity_poly.type
_entity_poly.pdbx_seq_one_letter_code
_entity_poly.pdbx_strand_id
1 'polypeptide(L)'
;MKAGDKVSVLNDNLRGTVIKVHKNLITIEDEYGFEHTYKPTDLVPAETDLYSSKPIMVKPEPKKNISKKNKIPELILDLHFDQLVNNPSDYDSWERLFIQKQRLQETIAFCRKNNIKRLEIIHGIGDGVLQEMVFDVLRGEVGLEYEDGNFFRHQSGATTVILK
;
A
#
# COMPACT_ATOMS: atom_id res chain seq x y z
N MET A 1 -7.65 18.82 45.00
CA MET A 1 -8.10 17.41 45.05
C MET A 1 -8.46 17.07 46.47
N LYS A 2 -9.71 16.69 46.72
CA LYS A 2 -10.17 16.22 48.04
C LYS A 2 -10.45 14.72 47.96
N ALA A 3 -10.55 14.04 49.10
CA ALA A 3 -10.99 12.64 49.12
C ALA A 3 -12.43 12.57 48.58
N GLY A 4 -12.66 11.69 47.61
CA GLY A 4 -13.92 11.53 46.87
C GLY A 4 -13.93 12.09 45.44
N ASP A 5 -12.89 12.81 45.02
CA ASP A 5 -12.76 13.27 43.62
C ASP A 5 -12.42 12.09 42.69
N LYS A 6 -13.07 12.03 41.52
CA LYS A 6 -12.64 11.15 40.42
C LYS A 6 -11.43 11.77 39.74
N VAL A 7 -10.35 11.01 39.64
CA VAL A 7 -9.10 11.43 39.03
C VAL A 7 -8.66 10.41 37.98
N SER A 8 -7.98 10.90 36.95
CA SER A 8 -7.33 10.06 35.94
C SER A 8 -5.82 10.20 36.10
N VAL A 9 -5.08 9.10 35.96
CA VAL A 9 -3.62 9.13 35.91
C VAL A 9 -3.19 9.71 34.55
N LEU A 10 -2.19 10.58 34.53
CA LEU A 10 -1.73 11.26 33.30
C LEU A 10 -0.87 10.35 32.41
N ASN A 11 -0.07 9.48 33.05
CA ASN A 11 0.87 8.58 32.37
C ASN A 11 0.31 7.16 32.16
N ASP A 12 -0.90 6.86 32.62
CA ASP A 12 -1.52 5.55 32.52
C ASP A 12 -3.04 5.68 32.28
N ASN A 13 -3.67 4.70 31.62
CA ASN A 13 -5.12 4.73 31.34
C ASN A 13 -5.96 4.30 32.56
N LEU A 14 -5.50 4.62 33.76
CA LEU A 14 -6.12 4.24 35.03
C LEU A 14 -6.99 5.39 35.56
N ARG A 15 -8.21 5.08 35.99
CA ARG A 15 -9.18 6.04 36.53
C ARG A 15 -9.65 5.56 37.88
N GLY A 16 -9.46 6.40 38.89
CA GLY A 16 -9.82 6.03 40.25
C GLY A 16 -10.48 7.15 41.02
N THR A 17 -11.07 6.78 42.14
CA THR A 17 -11.60 7.74 43.12
C THR A 17 -10.55 7.96 44.21
N VAL A 18 -10.27 9.21 44.57
CA VAL A 18 -9.29 9.52 45.61
C VAL A 18 -9.83 9.06 46.97
N ILE A 19 -9.20 8.06 47.59
CA ILE A 19 -9.59 7.57 48.91
C ILE A 19 -8.84 8.29 50.04
N LYS A 20 -7.57 8.62 49.83
CA LYS A 20 -6.71 9.28 50.82
C LYS A 20 -5.78 10.28 50.17
N VAL A 21 -5.66 11.45 50.80
CA VAL A 21 -4.73 12.49 50.40
C VAL A 21 -3.72 12.68 51.53
N HIS A 22 -2.45 12.43 51.26
CA HIS A 22 -1.34 12.81 52.13
C HIS A 22 -0.53 13.91 51.45
N LYS A 23 0.17 14.73 52.24
CA LYS A 23 0.82 15.99 51.77
C LYS A 23 1.69 15.86 50.51
N ASN A 24 2.14 14.66 50.14
CA ASN A 24 2.96 14.42 48.96
C ASN A 24 2.52 13.23 48.07
N LEU A 25 1.50 12.48 48.49
CA LEU A 25 1.05 11.24 47.82
C LEU A 25 -0.47 11.12 47.94
N ILE A 26 -1.13 10.75 46.85
CA ILE A 26 -2.57 10.57 46.74
C ILE A 26 -2.84 9.10 46.41
N THR A 27 -3.64 8.44 47.23
CA THR A 27 -4.07 7.07 46.97
C THR A 27 -5.45 7.09 46.32
N ILE A 28 -5.55 6.42 45.17
CA ILE A 28 -6.77 6.27 44.37
C ILE A 28 -7.20 4.81 44.38
N GLU A 29 -8.49 4.56 44.39
CA GLU A 29 -9.08 3.24 44.21
C GLU A 29 -9.69 3.15 42.80
N ASP A 30 -9.26 2.16 42.02
CA ASP A 30 -9.78 1.89 40.67
C ASP A 30 -11.12 1.12 40.71
N GLU A 31 -11.81 0.99 39.58
CA GLU A 31 -13.09 0.28 39.44
C GLU A 31 -13.05 -1.20 39.90
N TYR A 32 -11.86 -1.79 39.95
CA TYR A 32 -11.63 -3.15 40.46
C TYR A 32 -11.33 -3.22 41.97
N GLY A 33 -11.36 -2.10 42.69
CA GLY A 33 -11.13 -2.05 44.15
C GLY A 33 -9.66 -2.13 44.57
N PHE A 34 -8.72 -1.88 43.65
CA PHE A 34 -7.28 -1.84 43.97
C PHE A 34 -6.84 -0.43 44.35
N GLU A 35 -6.07 -0.33 45.44
CA GLU A 35 -5.49 0.93 45.93
C GLU A 35 -4.15 1.22 45.23
N HIS A 36 -4.07 2.33 44.51
CA HIS A 36 -2.85 2.78 43.84
C HIS A 36 -2.41 4.15 44.36
N THR A 37 -1.12 4.29 44.68
CA THR A 37 -0.56 5.53 45.23
C THR A 37 0.25 6.29 44.18
N TYR A 38 -0.16 7.52 43.87
CA TYR A 38 0.47 8.39 42.89
C TYR A 38 0.84 9.75 43.48
N LYS A 39 1.73 10.48 42.81
CA LYS A 39 2.02 11.87 43.16
C LYS A 39 0.90 12.78 42.65
N PRO A 40 0.65 13.93 43.29
CA PRO A 40 -0.33 14.90 42.81
C PRO A 40 -0.05 15.40 41.38
N THR A 41 1.21 15.35 40.93
CA THR A 41 1.62 15.75 39.56
C THR A 41 1.22 14.73 38.50
N ASP A 42 1.07 13.46 38.88
CA ASP A 42 0.70 12.37 37.97
C ASP A 42 -0.82 12.15 37.90
N LEU A 43 -1.59 12.90 38.69
CA LEU A 43 -3.04 12.81 38.74
C LEU A 43 -3.67 14.09 38.20
N VAL A 44 -4.69 13.94 37.35
CA VAL A 44 -5.53 15.04 36.87
C VAL A 44 -6.97 14.80 37.30
N PRO A 45 -7.70 15.84 37.76
CA PRO A 45 -9.11 15.68 38.09
C PRO A 45 -9.89 15.37 36.82
N ALA A 46 -10.70 14.32 36.88
CA ALA A 46 -11.61 13.96 35.80
C ALA A 46 -12.86 14.85 35.91
N GLU A 47 -12.69 16.17 35.74
CA GLU A 47 -13.81 17.09 35.63
C GLU A 47 -14.59 16.78 34.35
N THR A 48 -15.79 16.25 34.51
CA THR A 48 -16.66 15.78 33.43
C THR A 48 -17.41 16.91 32.71
N ASP A 49 -17.08 18.19 32.97
CA ASP A 49 -17.97 19.32 32.63
C ASP A 49 -17.32 20.45 31.83
N LEU A 50 -16.35 20.14 30.96
CA LEU A 50 -15.85 21.11 29.96
C LEU A 50 -16.16 20.74 28.51
N TYR A 51 -16.93 19.68 28.27
CA TYR A 51 -17.28 19.21 26.92
C TYR A 51 -18.77 19.16 26.59
N SER A 52 -19.67 19.68 27.46
CA SER A 52 -21.12 19.55 27.22
C SER A 52 -21.79 20.70 26.45
N SER A 53 -21.06 21.69 25.93
CA SER A 53 -21.73 22.80 25.24
C SER A 53 -20.87 23.48 24.18
N LYS A 54 -20.50 22.71 23.15
CA LYS A 54 -20.40 23.26 21.80
C LYS A 54 -21.14 22.29 20.88
N PRO A 55 -22.23 22.69 20.20
CA PRO A 55 -22.79 21.86 19.16
C PRO A 55 -21.67 21.59 18.17
N ILE A 56 -21.40 20.31 17.93
CA ILE A 56 -20.48 19.85 16.91
C ILE A 56 -21.13 20.27 15.58
N MET A 57 -20.85 21.49 15.15
CA MET A 57 -20.92 21.84 13.75
C MET A 57 -19.94 20.88 13.09
N VAL A 58 -20.49 19.83 12.48
CA VAL A 58 -19.76 18.96 11.55
C VAL A 58 -19.29 19.88 10.44
N LYS A 59 -18.12 20.50 10.64
CA LYS A 59 -17.35 21.04 9.53
C LYS A 59 -17.13 19.82 8.65
N PRO A 60 -17.55 19.85 7.37
CA PRO A 60 -17.21 18.77 6.47
C PRO A 60 -15.70 18.63 6.57
N GLU A 61 -15.25 17.46 7.02
CA GLU A 61 -13.84 17.12 6.97
C GLU A 61 -13.38 17.50 5.57
N PRO A 62 -12.33 18.33 5.41
CA PRO A 62 -11.76 18.50 4.10
C PRO A 62 -11.37 17.07 3.71
N LYS A 63 -12.14 16.48 2.78
CA LYS A 63 -11.85 15.18 2.20
C LYS A 63 -10.35 15.19 2.03
N LYS A 64 -9.64 14.33 2.79
CA LYS A 64 -8.23 14.12 2.54
C LYS A 64 -8.17 13.96 1.04
N ASN A 65 -7.57 14.93 0.35
CA ASN A 65 -7.12 14.69 -0.99
C ASN A 65 -6.13 13.57 -0.75
N ILE A 66 -6.62 12.33 -0.87
CA ILE A 66 -5.83 11.20 -1.27
C ILE A 66 -5.27 11.77 -2.56
N SER A 67 -4.07 12.34 -2.44
CA SER A 67 -3.27 12.73 -3.57
C SER A 67 -3.39 11.50 -4.44
N LYS A 68 -4.11 11.65 -5.56
CA LYS A 68 -4.15 10.63 -6.58
C LYS A 68 -2.68 10.43 -6.85
N LYS A 69 -2.07 9.38 -6.26
CA LYS A 69 -0.74 8.92 -6.62
C LYS A 69 -0.83 8.97 -8.12
N ASN A 70 -0.07 9.88 -8.75
CA ASN A 70 -0.08 10.04 -10.19
C ASN A 70 -0.05 8.62 -10.73
N LYS A 71 -1.18 8.13 -11.26
CA LYS A 71 -1.22 6.80 -11.83
C LYS A 71 -0.36 6.98 -13.05
N ILE A 72 0.92 6.67 -12.90
CA ILE A 72 1.84 6.58 -14.02
C ILE A 72 1.09 5.69 -15.02
N PRO A 73 0.84 6.17 -16.25
CA PRO A 73 0.14 5.36 -17.22
C PRO A 73 0.91 4.04 -17.35
N GLU A 74 0.25 2.98 -16.91
CA GLU A 74 0.76 1.63 -16.86
C GLU A 74 -0.06 0.81 -17.83
N LEU A 75 0.63 0.16 -18.77
CA LEU A 75 0.02 -0.75 -19.71
C LEU A 75 0.46 -2.17 -19.35
N ILE A 76 -0.50 -3.09 -19.31
CA ILE A 76 -0.24 -4.51 -19.11
C ILE A 76 -0.45 -5.21 -20.44
N LEU A 77 0.58 -5.93 -20.90
CA LEU A 77 0.56 -6.74 -22.09
C LEU A 77 0.66 -8.20 -21.70
N ASP A 78 -0.43 -8.94 -21.85
CA ASP A 78 -0.40 -10.39 -21.75
C ASP A 78 -0.04 -11.01 -23.12
N LEU A 79 1.02 -11.80 -23.14
CA LEU A 79 1.50 -12.52 -24.32
C LEU A 79 1.09 -13.99 -24.32
N HIS A 80 0.21 -14.47 -23.42
CA HIS A 80 -0.30 -15.83 -23.55
C HIS A 80 -1.06 -15.98 -24.86
N PHE A 81 -0.74 -17.02 -25.62
CA PHE A 81 -1.24 -17.16 -26.99
C PHE A 81 -2.77 -17.22 -27.07
N ASP A 82 -3.42 -17.79 -26.05
CA ASP A 82 -4.88 -17.85 -25.91
C ASP A 82 -5.53 -16.46 -25.85
N GLN A 83 -4.81 -15.44 -25.38
CA GLN A 83 -5.29 -14.05 -25.33
C GLN A 83 -5.06 -13.28 -26.64
N LEU A 84 -4.29 -13.85 -27.57
CA LEU A 84 -3.91 -13.19 -28.82
C LEU A 84 -4.75 -13.63 -30.02
N VAL A 85 -5.31 -14.85 -29.99
CA VAL A 85 -6.08 -15.41 -31.10
C VAL A 85 -7.34 -16.13 -30.61
N ASN A 86 -8.38 -16.15 -31.44
CA ASN A 86 -9.64 -16.85 -31.09
C ASN A 86 -9.49 -18.37 -31.09
N ASN A 87 -8.68 -18.91 -32.02
CA ASN A 87 -8.51 -20.35 -32.23
C ASN A 87 -7.03 -20.73 -32.11
N PRO A 88 -6.51 -21.01 -30.90
CA PRO A 88 -5.10 -21.27 -30.70
C PRO A 88 -4.60 -22.55 -31.39
N SER A 89 -5.46 -23.54 -31.60
CA SER A 89 -5.11 -24.83 -32.21
C SER A 89 -4.78 -24.78 -33.70
N ASP A 90 -5.12 -23.70 -34.40
CA ASP A 90 -4.90 -23.56 -35.84
C ASP A 90 -3.47 -23.19 -36.21
N TYR A 91 -2.67 -22.77 -35.20
CA TYR A 91 -1.36 -22.18 -35.41
C TYR A 91 -0.23 -23.10 -34.99
N ASP A 92 0.78 -23.17 -35.85
CA ASP A 92 2.04 -23.85 -35.59
C ASP A 92 2.89 -23.10 -34.56
N SER A 93 3.75 -23.83 -33.84
CA SER A 93 4.53 -23.28 -32.72
C SER A 93 5.35 -22.03 -33.10
N TRP A 94 5.91 -22.02 -34.31
CA TRP A 94 6.63 -20.86 -34.85
C TRP A 94 5.71 -19.67 -35.11
N GLU A 95 4.53 -19.90 -35.67
CA GLU A 95 3.56 -18.84 -35.95
C GLU A 95 3.06 -18.19 -34.66
N ARG A 96 2.82 -18.99 -33.62
CA ARG A 96 2.45 -18.48 -32.30
C ARG A 96 3.47 -17.49 -31.76
N LEU A 97 4.75 -17.88 -31.81
CA LEU A 97 5.86 -17.06 -31.35
C LEU A 97 6.01 -15.79 -32.19
N PHE A 98 5.79 -15.89 -33.49
CA PHE A 98 5.82 -14.75 -34.40
C PHE A 98 4.71 -13.73 -34.08
N ILE A 99 3.47 -14.19 -33.88
CA ILE A 99 2.34 -13.33 -33.50
C ILE A 99 2.60 -12.64 -32.16
N GLN A 100 3.12 -13.38 -31.17
CA GLN A 100 3.51 -12.83 -29.87
C GLN A 100 4.59 -11.75 -30.01
N LYS A 101 5.61 -12.00 -30.83
CA LYS A 101 6.68 -11.03 -31.14
C LYS A 101 6.13 -9.77 -31.76
N GLN A 102 5.27 -9.91 -32.78
CA GLN A 102 4.67 -8.77 -33.46
C GLN A 102 3.82 -7.93 -32.49
N ARG A 103 2.99 -8.58 -31.67
CA ARG A 103 2.16 -7.91 -30.66
C ARG A 103 3.00 -7.11 -29.66
N LEU A 104 4.13 -7.66 -29.22
CA LEU A 104 5.06 -6.98 -28.34
C LEU A 104 5.60 -5.70 -28.99
N GLN A 105 6.10 -5.79 -30.22
CA GLN A 105 6.64 -4.64 -30.94
C GLN A 105 5.59 -3.55 -31.17
N GLU A 106 4.38 -3.93 -31.58
CA GLU A 106 3.26 -3.00 -31.76
C GLU A 106 2.89 -2.30 -30.45
N THR A 107 2.94 -3.02 -29.33
CA THR A 107 2.63 -2.47 -28.01
C THR A 107 3.71 -1.50 -27.53
N ILE A 108 4.99 -1.81 -27.75
CA ILE A 108 6.09 -0.87 -27.42
C ILE A 108 5.95 0.41 -28.25
N ALA A 109 5.67 0.29 -29.55
CA ALA A 109 5.42 1.43 -30.42
C ALA A 109 4.19 2.25 -29.96
N PHE A 110 3.12 1.58 -29.52
CA PHE A 110 1.95 2.21 -28.94
C PHE A 110 2.29 2.97 -27.64
N CYS A 111 3.09 2.38 -26.75
CA CYS A 111 3.54 3.03 -25.52
C CYS A 111 4.33 4.30 -25.82
N ARG A 112 5.27 4.25 -26.78
CA ARG A 112 6.02 5.41 -27.24
C ARG A 112 5.11 6.51 -27.80
N LYS A 113 4.16 6.14 -28.66
CA LYS A 113 3.22 7.10 -29.26
C LYS A 113 2.32 7.78 -28.22
N ASN A 114 1.88 7.04 -27.20
CA ASN A 114 0.95 7.52 -26.19
C ASN A 114 1.64 8.04 -24.91
N ASN A 115 2.98 8.13 -24.89
CA ASN A 115 3.77 8.56 -23.73
C ASN A 115 3.46 7.73 -22.46
N ILE A 116 3.27 6.43 -22.64
CA ILE A 116 3.09 5.46 -21.54
C ILE A 116 4.46 5.14 -20.99
N LYS A 117 4.68 5.44 -19.70
CA LYS A 117 5.99 5.34 -19.07
C LYS A 117 6.32 3.95 -18.54
N ARG A 118 5.29 3.13 -18.27
CA ARG A 118 5.45 1.80 -17.70
C ARG A 118 4.68 0.76 -18.51
N LEU A 119 5.36 -0.30 -18.90
CA LEU A 119 4.81 -1.45 -19.61
C LEU A 119 5.16 -2.72 -18.83
N GLU A 120 4.16 -3.48 -18.42
CA GLU A 120 4.33 -4.80 -17.80
C GLU A 120 4.00 -5.88 -18.83
N ILE A 121 4.95 -6.76 -19.11
CA ILE A 121 4.83 -7.82 -20.12
C ILE A 121 4.70 -9.14 -19.39
N ILE A 122 3.58 -9.83 -19.55
CA ILE A 122 3.33 -11.15 -18.97
C ILE A 122 3.59 -12.19 -20.05
N HIS A 123 4.60 -13.03 -19.87
CA HIS A 123 4.99 -14.08 -20.83
C HIS A 123 4.96 -15.49 -20.21
N GLY A 124 4.69 -15.59 -18.91
CA GLY A 124 4.63 -16.87 -18.20
C GLY A 124 6.01 -17.46 -17.90
N ILE A 125 6.06 -18.57 -17.16
CA ILE A 125 7.34 -19.16 -16.73
C ILE A 125 7.90 -20.09 -17.82
N GLY A 126 7.07 -21.01 -18.33
CA GLY A 126 7.35 -21.86 -19.51
C GLY A 126 8.76 -22.48 -19.58
N ASP A 127 9.18 -22.78 -20.82
CA ASP A 127 10.55 -23.21 -21.18
C ASP A 127 11.52 -22.02 -21.37
N GLY A 128 11.05 -20.78 -21.16
CA GLY A 128 11.86 -19.57 -21.35
C GLY A 128 12.01 -19.09 -22.81
N VAL A 129 11.46 -19.80 -23.80
CA VAL A 129 11.51 -19.38 -25.22
C VAL A 129 10.84 -18.02 -25.44
N LEU A 130 9.65 -17.82 -24.86
CA LEU A 130 8.91 -16.56 -24.99
C LEU A 130 9.63 -15.43 -24.26
N GLN A 131 10.17 -15.72 -23.09
CA GLN A 131 11.00 -14.79 -22.31
C GLN A 131 12.23 -14.32 -23.10
N GLU A 132 12.96 -15.24 -23.73
CA GLU A 132 14.14 -14.91 -24.53
C GLU A 132 13.77 -14.05 -25.74
N MET A 133 12.66 -14.35 -26.40
CA MET A 133 12.11 -13.53 -27.48
C MET A 133 11.77 -12.11 -26.99
N VAL A 134 11.13 -11.97 -25.81
CA VAL A 134 10.83 -10.66 -25.22
C VAL A 134 12.13 -9.87 -25.00
N PHE A 135 13.14 -10.47 -24.39
CA PHE A 135 14.42 -9.80 -24.15
C PHE A 135 15.19 -9.49 -25.44
N ASP A 136 15.09 -10.31 -26.48
CA ASP A 136 15.63 -10.01 -27.82
C ASP A 136 15.03 -8.71 -28.37
N VAL A 137 13.70 -8.59 -28.32
CA VAL A 137 12.99 -7.37 -28.77
C VAL A 137 13.36 -6.15 -27.93
N LEU A 138 13.38 -6.30 -26.59
CA LEU A 138 13.70 -5.19 -25.69
C LEU A 138 15.16 -4.71 -25.83
N ARG A 139 16.11 -5.60 -26.12
CA ARG A 139 17.51 -5.25 -26.41
C ARG A 139 17.67 -4.46 -27.70
N GLY A 140 16.83 -4.73 -28.70
CA GLY A 140 16.83 -4.00 -29.97
C GLY A 140 16.23 -2.59 -29.89
N GLU A 141 15.56 -2.27 -28.78
CA GLU A 141 14.82 -1.03 -28.62
C GLU A 141 15.58 0.00 -27.77
N VAL A 142 15.65 1.24 -28.26
CA VAL A 142 16.32 2.34 -27.56
C VAL A 142 15.43 3.00 -26.51
N GLY A 143 16.03 3.53 -25.44
CA GLY A 143 15.30 4.30 -24.42
C GLY A 143 14.40 3.46 -23.51
N LEU A 144 14.65 2.16 -23.42
CA LEU A 144 13.97 1.26 -22.48
C LEU A 144 14.89 0.93 -21.30
N GLU A 145 14.33 0.94 -20.10
CA GLU A 145 14.92 0.37 -18.89
C GLU A 145 14.09 -0.82 -18.46
N TYR A 146 14.71 -1.97 -18.26
CA TYR A 146 14.05 -3.17 -17.76
C TYR A 146 15.03 -3.94 -16.89
N GLU A 147 14.52 -4.61 -15.87
CA GLU A 147 15.32 -5.49 -15.03
C GLU A 147 15.40 -6.85 -15.71
N ASP A 148 16.61 -7.28 -16.08
CA ASP A 148 16.84 -8.57 -16.75
C ASP A 148 16.83 -9.76 -15.78
N GLY A 149 16.51 -9.52 -14.50
CA GLY A 149 16.24 -10.55 -13.50
C GLY A 149 17.38 -11.56 -13.32
N ASN A 150 18.64 -11.15 -13.50
CA ASN A 150 19.82 -12.03 -13.64
C ASN A 150 20.00 -13.10 -12.53
N PHE A 151 19.35 -12.95 -11.37
CA PHE A 151 19.37 -13.95 -10.29
C PHE A 151 18.24 -15.01 -10.35
N PHE A 152 17.09 -14.69 -10.97
CA PHE A 152 15.90 -15.55 -11.03
C PHE A 152 15.18 -15.47 -12.38
N ARG A 153 15.96 -15.44 -13.47
CA ARG A 153 15.43 -15.35 -14.84
C ARG A 153 14.34 -16.37 -15.14
N HIS A 154 14.38 -17.56 -14.55
CA HIS A 154 13.38 -18.62 -14.80
C HIS A 154 12.23 -18.66 -13.81
N GLN A 155 12.14 -17.76 -12.83
CA GLN A 155 11.03 -17.74 -11.86
C GLN A 155 10.07 -16.56 -12.06
N SER A 156 10.41 -15.64 -12.95
CA SER A 156 9.70 -14.38 -13.15
C SER A 156 8.87 -14.47 -14.44
N GLY A 157 7.58 -14.80 -14.34
CA GLY A 157 6.68 -14.88 -15.49
C GLY A 157 6.25 -13.53 -16.08
N ALA A 158 6.84 -12.43 -15.61
CA ALA A 158 6.55 -11.08 -16.05
C ALA A 158 7.81 -10.21 -16.06
N THR A 159 7.86 -9.26 -17.00
CA THR A 159 8.96 -8.31 -17.19
C THR A 159 8.39 -6.89 -17.16
N THR A 160 8.86 -6.07 -16.21
CA THR A 160 8.51 -4.64 -16.19
C THR A 160 9.52 -3.85 -17.02
N VAL A 161 9.00 -3.00 -17.89
CA VAL A 161 9.75 -2.10 -18.77
C VAL A 161 9.32 -0.67 -18.49
N ILE A 162 10.30 0.20 -18.34
CA ILE A 162 10.16 1.65 -18.15
C ILE A 162 10.64 2.32 -19.42
N LEU A 163 9.76 3.10 -20.04
CA LEU A 163 10.08 3.89 -21.23
C LEU A 163 10.56 5.28 -20.78
N LYS A 164 11.72 5.72 -21.28
CA LYS A 164 12.31 7.05 -21.00
C LYS A 164 11.66 8.16 -21.82
#